data_AF-A0AAV3Q196-F1
#
_entry.id   AF-A0AAV3Q196-F1
#
_cell.length_a   1.000
_cell.length_b   1.000
_cell.length_c   1.000
_cell.angle_alpha   90.00
_cell.angle_beta   90.00
_cell.angle_gamma   90.00
#
_symmetry.space_group_name_H-M   'P 1'
#
loop_
_entity.id
_entity.type
_entity.pdbx_description
1 polymer ?
#
loop_
_entity_poly.entity_id
_entity_poly.type
_entity_poly.pdbx_seq_one_letter_code
_entity_poly.pdbx_strand_id
1 'polypeptide(L)'
;MHVSPSEDKVCPGVMEMILKLPCGVKTAALTLEFDKGFLHIDEYPPDANQGFDIPSALVNFLDFQTKMHFVEDDFLENAPIFSKLKETRPVLAYTEVLLVPLTTPDFSMPYNVITITCTVFALYFGSLLNALRRRTGEEERLLNDKGQRKGPLIMLLSRLSAKLRGKPMEPPQPSSSSSHLVSRKLILKLLLLAGIGTTWMFYLE
;
A
#
# COMPACT_ATOMS: atom_id res chain seq x y z
N MET A 1 10.06 40.94 11.40
CA MET A 1 9.36 39.79 10.81
C MET A 1 10.43 38.87 10.27
N HIS A 2 10.49 37.66 10.78
CA HIS A 2 11.47 36.64 10.40
C HIS A 2 10.70 35.50 9.75
N VAL A 3 11.13 35.07 8.58
CA VAL A 3 10.46 34.01 7.80
C VAL A 3 11.48 32.96 7.48
N SER A 4 11.23 31.74 7.96
CA SER A 4 11.96 30.54 7.55
C SER A 4 11.14 29.88 6.45
N PRO A 5 11.63 29.85 5.19
CA PRO A 5 10.88 29.25 4.09
C PRO A 5 10.71 27.74 4.29
N SER A 6 9.63 27.19 3.72
CA SER A 6 9.40 25.75 3.71
C SER A 6 10.37 25.04 2.76
N GLU A 7 10.81 23.85 3.14
CA GLU A 7 11.48 22.92 2.24
C GLU A 7 10.56 21.73 1.99
N ASP A 8 10.36 21.41 0.71
CA ASP A 8 9.40 20.40 0.30
C ASP A 8 9.70 19.05 0.99
N LYS A 9 8.69 18.49 1.67
CA LYS A 9 8.74 17.22 2.43
C LYS A 9 9.72 17.18 3.61
N VAL A 10 10.41 18.28 3.93
CA VAL A 10 11.40 18.32 5.02
C VAL A 10 10.91 19.17 6.18
N CYS A 11 10.55 20.43 5.91
CA CYS A 11 10.16 21.35 6.97
C CYS A 11 9.06 22.33 6.52
N PRO A 12 8.07 22.61 7.39
CA PRO A 12 7.07 23.63 7.12
C PRO A 12 7.71 25.03 7.20
N GLY A 13 7.14 25.97 6.46
CA GLY A 13 7.52 27.37 6.55
C GLY A 13 7.02 27.98 7.85
N VAL A 14 7.86 28.77 8.52
CA VAL A 14 7.53 29.40 9.80
C VAL A 14 7.66 30.90 9.67
N MET A 15 6.65 31.63 10.14
CA MET A 15 6.61 33.08 10.17
C MET A 15 6.56 33.58 11.60
N GLU A 16 7.59 34.31 12.02
CA GLU A 16 7.68 34.92 13.33
C GLU A 16 7.57 36.44 13.22
N MET A 17 6.67 37.03 14.00
CA MET A 17 6.46 38.47 14.00
C MET A 17 6.27 39.03 15.40
N ILE A 18 6.88 40.18 15.65
CA ILE A 18 6.69 40.94 16.89
C ILE A 18 5.69 42.05 16.58
N LEU A 19 4.56 42.04 17.28
CA LEU A 19 3.48 43.00 17.14
C LEU A 19 3.44 43.89 18.38
N LYS A 20 3.42 45.21 18.18
CA LYS A 20 3.17 46.19 19.26
C LYS A 20 1.73 46.69 19.16
N LEU A 21 0.89 46.25 20.09
CA LEU A 21 -0.52 46.63 20.13
C LEU A 21 -0.72 47.78 21.12
N PRO A 22 -1.44 48.86 20.76
CA PRO A 22 -1.83 49.89 21.70
C PRO A 22 -2.74 49.35 22.81
N CYS A 23 -2.66 49.91 24.03
CA CYS A 23 -3.44 49.47 25.20
C CYS A 23 -4.96 49.56 25.02
N GLY A 24 -5.46 50.30 24.03
CA GLY A 24 -6.89 50.41 23.72
C GLY A 24 -7.43 49.31 22.78
N VAL A 25 -6.57 48.47 22.20
CA VAL A 25 -6.98 47.44 21.25
C VAL A 25 -7.53 46.24 22.00
N LYS A 26 -8.80 45.89 21.72
CA LYS A 26 -9.47 44.72 22.31
C LYS A 26 -9.31 43.45 21.48
N THR A 27 -9.10 43.59 20.18
CA THR A 27 -9.05 42.47 19.23
C THR A 27 -8.04 42.79 18.13
N ALA A 28 -7.19 41.82 17.81
CA ALA A 28 -6.29 41.85 16.67
C ALA A 28 -6.55 40.62 15.82
N ALA A 29 -6.60 40.79 14.50
CA ALA A 29 -6.78 39.71 13.55
C ALA A 29 -5.65 39.75 12.52
N LEU A 30 -5.10 38.59 12.18
CA LEU A 30 -4.10 38.41 11.16
C LEU A 30 -4.72 37.58 10.04
N THR A 31 -4.71 38.10 8.81
CA THR A 31 -5.24 37.42 7.63
C THR A 31 -4.09 37.17 6.66
N LEU A 32 -3.94 35.94 6.20
CA LEU A 32 -3.00 35.56 5.15
C LEU A 32 -3.78 34.98 3.98
N GLU A 33 -3.47 35.49 2.79
CA GLU A 33 -3.91 34.90 1.53
C GLU A 33 -2.92 33.80 1.14
N PHE A 34 -3.44 32.70 0.62
CA PHE A 34 -2.63 31.57 0.18
C PHE A 34 -3.22 30.95 -1.08
N ASP A 35 -2.33 30.42 -1.92
CA ASP A 35 -2.69 29.61 -3.07
C ASP A 35 -2.53 28.13 -2.75
N LYS A 36 -3.41 27.30 -3.31
CA LYS A 36 -3.37 25.86 -3.13
C LYS A 36 -2.56 25.21 -4.24
N GLY A 37 -1.44 24.60 -3.88
CA GLY A 37 -0.67 23.76 -4.80
C GLY A 37 -1.32 22.39 -5.00
N PHE A 38 -1.17 21.80 -6.19
CA PHE A 38 -1.53 20.40 -6.39
C PHE A 38 -0.43 19.50 -5.81
N LEU A 39 -0.84 18.55 -4.98
CA LEU A 39 0.04 17.50 -4.47
C LEU A 39 0.08 16.32 -5.44
N HIS A 40 1.14 15.51 -5.34
CA HIS A 40 1.18 14.22 -6.02
C HIS A 40 0.18 13.22 -5.41
N ILE A 41 -0.24 12.21 -6.18
CA ILE A 41 -1.23 11.23 -5.74
C ILE A 41 -0.82 10.49 -4.45
N ASP A 42 0.48 10.28 -4.27
CA ASP A 42 1.05 9.58 -3.11
C ASP A 42 1.15 10.47 -1.85
N GLU A 43 0.93 11.78 -1.99
CA GLU A 43 1.06 12.77 -0.91
C GLU A 43 -0.28 13.14 -0.28
N TYR A 44 -1.40 12.74 -0.89
CA TYR A 44 -2.70 12.99 -0.28
C TYR A 44 -2.89 12.13 0.97
N PRO A 45 -3.53 12.68 2.02
CA PRO A 45 -3.99 11.87 3.12
C PRO A 45 -5.04 10.85 2.64
N PRO A 46 -5.28 9.77 3.40
CA PRO A 46 -6.30 8.76 3.06
C PRO A 46 -7.69 9.35 2.76
N ASP A 47 -8.02 10.49 3.36
CA ASP A 47 -9.19 11.30 3.02
C ASP A 47 -8.76 12.70 2.55
N ALA A 48 -8.70 12.87 1.22
CA ALA A 48 -8.33 14.14 0.61
C ALA A 48 -9.34 15.27 0.89
N ASN A 49 -10.61 14.94 1.21
CA ASN A 49 -11.66 15.94 1.45
C ASN A 49 -11.53 16.60 2.82
N GLN A 50 -10.79 15.99 3.76
CA GLN A 50 -10.55 16.54 5.08
C GLN A 50 -9.63 17.76 5.02
N GLY A 51 -8.58 17.73 4.20
CA GLY A 51 -7.57 18.79 4.12
C GLY A 51 -6.33 18.56 4.99
N PHE A 52 -5.57 19.62 5.26
CA PHE A 52 -4.39 19.60 6.14
C PHE A 52 -4.63 20.36 7.44
N ASP A 53 -4.12 19.79 8.53
CA ASP A 53 -4.06 20.46 9.83
C ASP A 53 -2.83 21.36 9.91
N ILE A 54 -3.04 22.66 10.09
CA ILE A 54 -1.98 23.63 10.40
C ILE A 54 -1.83 23.69 11.92
N PRO A 55 -0.60 23.49 12.45
CA PRO A 55 -0.37 23.52 13.89
C PRO A 55 -0.72 24.89 14.48
N SER A 56 -1.11 24.87 15.76
CA SER A 56 -1.41 26.06 16.55
C SER A 56 -0.29 27.10 16.47
N ALA A 57 -0.66 28.36 16.27
CA ALA A 57 0.26 29.47 16.40
C ALA A 57 0.57 29.74 17.87
N LEU A 58 1.83 30.08 18.15
CA LEU A 58 2.30 30.45 19.48
C LEU A 58 2.30 31.97 19.64
N VAL A 59 1.59 32.46 20.64
CA VAL A 59 1.61 33.87 21.04
C VAL A 59 2.39 33.99 22.35
N ASN A 60 3.52 34.69 22.29
CA ASN A 60 4.35 34.98 23.46
C ASN A 60 4.15 36.42 23.91
N PHE A 61 3.73 36.60 25.16
CA PHE A 61 3.54 37.92 25.77
C PHE A 61 4.83 38.36 26.47
N LEU A 62 5.72 39.01 25.72
CA LEU A 62 7.07 39.36 26.17
C LEU A 62 7.13 40.17 27.48
N ASP A 63 6.16 41.07 27.68
CA ASP A 63 6.12 41.96 28.85
C ASP A 63 5.52 41.31 30.10
N PHE A 64 4.95 40.09 29.98
CA PHE A 64 4.25 39.42 31.07
C PHE A 64 5.01 38.18 31.53
N GLN A 65 5.24 38.10 32.83
CA GLN A 65 5.95 37.01 33.47
C GLN A 65 5.09 36.41 34.56
N THR A 66 5.00 35.08 34.61
CA THR A 66 4.28 34.35 35.65
C THR A 66 5.24 33.62 36.57
N LYS A 67 4.91 33.59 37.86
CA LYS A 67 5.61 32.83 38.90
C LYS A 67 4.57 32.04 39.69
N MET A 68 4.74 30.73 39.80
CA MET A 68 3.90 29.94 40.68
C MET A 68 4.39 30.12 42.13
N HIS A 69 3.54 30.70 42.96
CA HIS A 69 3.78 30.80 44.39
C HIS A 69 3.10 29.62 45.09
N PHE A 70 3.88 28.67 45.60
CA PHE A 70 3.38 27.60 46.47
C PHE A 70 3.45 28.08 47.91
N VAL A 71 2.44 27.77 48.72
CA VAL A 71 2.48 28.02 50.17
C VAL A 71 3.64 27.22 50.75
N GLU A 72 4.49 27.89 51.52
CA GLU A 72 5.72 27.35 52.10
C GLU A 72 5.39 26.24 53.11
N ASP A 73 5.50 24.99 52.67
CA ASP A 73 5.73 23.85 53.56
C ASP A 73 7.21 23.47 53.45
N ASP A 74 7.96 23.63 54.56
CA ASP A 74 9.41 23.40 54.67
C ASP A 74 9.88 22.03 54.15
N PHE A 75 8.98 21.05 54.07
CA PHE A 75 9.27 19.70 53.57
C PHE A 75 9.39 19.62 52.05
N LEU A 76 8.82 20.57 51.30
CA LEU A 76 8.71 20.51 49.84
C LEU A 76 9.84 21.25 49.10
N GLU A 77 10.62 22.08 49.80
CA GLU A 77 11.66 22.94 49.21
C GLU A 77 12.86 22.15 48.64
N ASN A 78 13.09 20.93 49.12
CA ASN A 78 14.23 20.11 48.73
C ASN A 78 14.04 19.34 47.41
N ALA A 79 12.85 19.39 46.81
CA ALA A 79 12.58 18.69 45.56
C ALA A 79 12.94 19.57 44.33
N PRO A 80 13.82 19.09 43.41
CA PRO A 80 14.31 19.87 42.26
C PRO A 80 13.21 20.21 41.23
N ILE A 81 12.02 19.62 41.37
CA ILE A 81 10.86 19.90 40.53
C ILE A 81 10.24 21.26 40.91
N PHE A 82 10.21 21.61 42.20
CA PHE A 82 9.57 22.85 42.68
C PHE A 82 10.43 24.09 42.39
N SER A 83 11.76 23.98 42.45
CA SER A 83 12.64 25.09 42.05
C SER A 83 12.46 25.47 40.58
N LYS A 84 12.26 24.49 39.69
CA LYS A 84 11.91 24.73 38.28
C LYS A 84 10.53 25.33 38.07
N LEU A 85 9.58 25.09 38.98
CA LEU A 85 8.22 25.65 38.92
C LEU A 85 8.13 27.06 39.51
N LYS A 86 8.98 27.41 40.47
CA LYS A 86 9.13 28.78 41.03
C LYS A 86 9.83 29.74 40.06
N GLU A 87 10.49 29.23 39.02
CA GLU A 87 11.19 30.04 38.03
C GLU A 87 10.22 30.94 37.22
N THR A 88 10.70 32.13 36.87
CA THR A 88 9.94 33.09 36.06
C THR A 88 9.73 32.53 34.66
N ARG A 89 8.46 32.35 34.25
CA ARG A 89 8.13 31.86 32.91
C ARG A 89 7.40 32.90 32.09
N PRO A 90 7.68 32.99 30.77
CA PRO A 90 6.90 33.83 29.87
C PRO A 90 5.46 33.32 29.79
N VAL A 91 4.52 34.24 29.59
CA VAL A 91 3.13 33.88 29.34
C VAL A 91 2.96 33.51 27.87
N LEU A 92 2.52 32.26 27.63
CA LEU A 92 2.31 31.70 26.29
C LEU A 92 0.83 31.38 26.09
N ALA A 93 0.30 31.69 24.92
CA ALA A 93 -1.02 31.25 24.48
C ALA A 93 -0.90 30.52 23.13
N TYR A 94 -1.72 29.49 22.96
CA TYR A 94 -1.80 28.71 21.73
C TYR A 94 -3.13 28.98 21.06
N THR A 95 -3.14 29.18 19.75
CA THR A 95 -4.37 29.22 18.98
C THR A 95 -4.91 27.81 18.77
N GLU A 96 -6.15 27.70 18.30
CA GLU A 96 -6.65 26.42 17.79
C GLU A 96 -5.88 25.96 16.54
N VAL A 97 -5.92 24.65 16.30
CA VAL A 97 -5.40 24.03 15.07
C VAL A 97 -6.34 24.42 13.94
N LEU A 98 -5.78 24.86 12.81
CA LEU A 98 -6.56 25.33 11.67
C LEU A 98 -6.59 24.25 10.59
N LEU A 99 -7.78 23.80 10.20
CA LEU A 99 -7.96 22.89 9.08
C LEU A 99 -8.03 23.67 7.77
N VAL A 100 -7.08 23.41 6.86
CA VAL A 100 -7.03 24.03 5.54
C VAL A 100 -7.45 23.03 4.47
N PRO A 101 -8.51 23.32 3.69
CA PRO A 101 -8.97 22.40 2.65
C PRO A 101 -7.96 22.31 1.50
N LEU A 102 -7.70 21.10 1.04
CA LEU A 102 -6.83 20.81 -0.09
C LEU A 102 -7.48 21.09 -1.45
N THR A 103 -6.65 21.20 -2.47
CA THR A 103 -7.01 21.03 -3.88
C THR A 103 -7.13 19.54 -4.18
N THR A 104 -8.31 18.96 -3.95
CA THR A 104 -8.57 17.55 -4.26
C THR A 104 -8.61 17.34 -5.78
N PRO A 105 -7.70 16.54 -6.37
CA PRO A 105 -7.75 16.19 -7.78
C PRO A 105 -8.81 15.10 -7.97
N ASP A 106 -9.25 14.90 -9.20
CA ASP A 106 -10.20 13.84 -9.53
C ASP A 106 -9.50 12.46 -9.48
N PHE A 107 -9.59 11.78 -8.35
CA PHE A 107 -9.07 10.41 -8.17
C PHE A 107 -9.86 9.36 -8.96
N SER A 108 -11.02 9.71 -9.54
CA SER A 108 -11.83 8.75 -10.29
C SER A 108 -11.21 8.39 -11.65
N MET A 109 -10.45 9.31 -12.27
CA MET A 109 -9.78 9.06 -13.54
C MET A 109 -8.80 7.87 -13.48
N PRO A 110 -7.79 7.85 -12.59
CA PRO A 110 -6.91 6.69 -12.46
C PRO A 110 -7.65 5.43 -12.04
N TYR A 111 -8.69 5.53 -11.19
CA TYR A 111 -9.50 4.38 -10.78
C TYR A 111 -10.21 3.72 -11.97
N ASN A 112 -10.77 4.52 -12.87
CA ASN A 112 -11.42 4.03 -14.09
C ASN A 112 -10.41 3.29 -14.99
N VAL A 113 -9.20 3.83 -15.12
CA VAL A 113 -8.13 3.18 -15.91
C VAL A 113 -7.73 1.84 -15.29
N ILE A 114 -7.53 1.78 -13.97
CA ILE A 114 -7.20 0.54 -13.25
C ILE A 114 -8.32 -0.51 -13.41
N THR A 115 -9.59 -0.07 -13.39
CA THR A 115 -10.73 -0.95 -13.58
C THR A 115 -10.76 -1.53 -15.00
N ILE A 116 -10.48 -0.72 -16.01
CA ILE A 116 -10.40 -1.19 -17.40
C ILE A 116 -9.21 -2.15 -17.60
N THR A 117 -8.02 -1.83 -17.07
CA THR A 117 -6.86 -2.74 -17.22
C THR A 117 -7.07 -4.06 -16.49
N CYS A 118 -7.68 -4.03 -15.29
CA CYS A 118 -8.05 -5.23 -14.55
C CYS A 118 -9.04 -6.11 -15.33
N THR A 119 -10.07 -5.52 -15.95
CA THR A 119 -11.03 -6.27 -16.77
C THR A 119 -10.36 -6.88 -18.01
N VAL A 120 -9.48 -6.14 -18.68
CA VAL A 120 -8.70 -6.66 -19.83
C VAL A 120 -7.83 -7.84 -19.40
N PHE A 121 -7.13 -7.74 -18.26
CA PHE A 121 -6.32 -8.86 -17.74
C PHE A 121 -7.18 -10.06 -17.36
N ALA A 122 -8.33 -9.86 -16.73
CA ALA A 122 -9.25 -10.93 -16.37
C ALA A 122 -9.76 -11.68 -17.61
N LEU A 123 -10.12 -10.94 -18.68
CA LEU A 123 -10.54 -11.55 -19.95
C LEU A 123 -9.38 -12.25 -20.66
N TYR A 124 -8.18 -11.67 -20.64
CA TYR A 124 -6.99 -12.27 -21.24
C TYR A 124 -6.64 -13.60 -20.58
N PHE A 125 -6.47 -13.61 -19.26
CA PHE A 125 -6.13 -14.84 -18.53
C PHE A 125 -7.29 -15.83 -18.52
N GLY A 126 -8.54 -15.37 -18.42
CA GLY A 126 -9.72 -16.23 -18.53
C GLY A 126 -9.80 -16.93 -19.89
N SER A 127 -9.59 -16.19 -20.97
CA SER A 127 -9.55 -16.74 -22.34
C SER A 127 -8.37 -17.70 -22.52
N LEU A 128 -7.18 -17.34 -22.03
CA LEU A 128 -5.99 -18.18 -22.10
C LEU A 128 -6.17 -19.51 -21.35
N LEU A 129 -6.66 -19.47 -20.11
CA LEU A 129 -6.92 -20.66 -19.31
C LEU A 129 -8.01 -21.53 -19.94
N ASN A 130 -9.04 -20.92 -20.53
CA ASN A 130 -10.08 -21.65 -21.27
C ASN A 130 -9.50 -22.36 -22.50
N ALA A 131 -8.66 -21.69 -23.29
CA ALA A 131 -8.01 -22.28 -24.45
C ALA A 131 -7.06 -23.44 -24.07
N LEU A 132 -6.29 -23.28 -22.99
CA LEU A 132 -5.41 -24.33 -22.48
C LEU A 132 -6.22 -25.53 -21.96
N ARG A 133 -7.27 -25.30 -21.16
CA ARG A 133 -8.14 -26.37 -20.65
C ARG A 133 -8.84 -27.14 -21.76
N ARG A 134 -9.30 -26.47 -22.83
CA ARG A 134 -9.90 -27.15 -23.99
C ARG A 134 -8.93 -28.09 -24.67
N ARG A 135 -7.69 -27.67 -24.90
CA ARG A 135 -6.65 -28.54 -25.49
C ARG A 135 -6.33 -29.75 -24.61
N THR A 136 -6.16 -29.53 -23.30
CA THR A 136 -5.91 -30.63 -22.37
C THR A 136 -7.09 -31.60 -22.31
N GLY A 137 -8.33 -31.10 -22.29
CA GLY A 137 -9.53 -31.95 -22.30
C GLY A 137 -9.73 -32.74 -23.60
N GLU A 138 -9.32 -32.19 -24.75
CA GLU A 138 -9.30 -32.92 -26.03
C GLU A 138 -8.24 -34.04 -26.03
N GLU A 139 -7.04 -33.77 -25.51
CA GLU A 139 -5.99 -34.80 -25.35
C GLU A 139 -6.44 -35.93 -24.42
N GLU A 140 -7.10 -35.63 -23.29
CA GLU A 140 -7.66 -36.65 -22.39
C GLU A 140 -8.76 -37.49 -23.08
N ARG A 141 -9.62 -36.88 -23.90
CA ARG A 141 -10.66 -37.60 -24.66
C ARG A 141 -10.06 -38.53 -25.71
N LEU A 142 -9.03 -38.08 -26.44
CA LEU A 142 -8.32 -38.90 -27.43
C LEU A 142 -7.53 -40.04 -26.77
N LEU A 143 -6.98 -39.84 -25.57
CA LEU A 143 -6.35 -40.90 -24.78
C LEU A 143 -7.38 -41.92 -24.29
N ASN A 144 -8.56 -41.49 -23.85
CA ASN A 144 -9.66 -42.39 -23.47
C ASN A 144 -10.21 -43.19 -24.67
N ASP A 145 -10.36 -42.58 -25.84
CA ASP A 145 -10.79 -43.27 -27.07
C ASP A 145 -9.73 -44.29 -27.55
N LYS A 146 -8.43 -43.96 -27.48
CA LYS A 146 -7.34 -44.91 -27.71
C LYS A 146 -7.30 -46.02 -26.65
N GLY A 147 -7.70 -45.73 -25.41
CA GLY A 147 -7.85 -46.70 -24.32
C GLY A 147 -8.97 -47.71 -24.57
N GLN A 148 -10.08 -47.27 -25.20
CA GLN A 148 -11.17 -48.14 -25.65
C GLN A 148 -10.81 -48.93 -26.92
N ARG A 149 -10.01 -48.36 -27.83
CA ARG A 149 -9.47 -49.04 -29.03
C ARG A 149 -8.26 -49.93 -28.76
N LYS A 150 -8.15 -50.52 -27.56
CA LYS A 150 -7.23 -51.66 -27.36
C LYS A 150 -7.82 -52.85 -28.11
N GLY A 151 -7.30 -53.07 -29.32
CA GLY A 151 -7.77 -54.13 -30.22
C GLY A 151 -7.81 -55.52 -29.55
N PRO A 152 -8.54 -56.48 -30.14
CA PRO A 152 -8.81 -57.80 -29.55
C PRO A 152 -7.55 -58.56 -29.13
N LEU A 153 -6.39 -58.23 -29.71
CA LEU A 153 -5.07 -58.76 -29.38
C LEU A 153 -4.60 -58.39 -27.96
N ILE A 154 -4.84 -57.16 -27.48
CA ILE A 154 -4.43 -56.74 -26.12
C ILE A 154 -5.33 -57.43 -25.07
N MET A 155 -6.60 -57.65 -25.40
CA MET A 155 -7.53 -58.40 -24.55
C MET A 155 -7.23 -59.92 -24.55
N LEU A 156 -6.71 -60.46 -25.66
CA LEU A 156 -6.25 -61.86 -25.73
C LEU A 156 -4.93 -62.06 -25.01
N LEU A 157 -3.99 -61.11 -25.10
CA LEU A 157 -2.72 -61.14 -24.37
C LEU A 157 -2.93 -60.98 -22.85
N SER A 158 -3.90 -60.17 -22.41
CA SER A 158 -4.27 -60.10 -20.99
C SER A 158 -4.96 -61.37 -20.49
N ARG A 159 -5.73 -62.07 -21.34
CA ARG A 159 -6.32 -63.39 -21.01
C ARG A 159 -5.29 -64.51 -20.98
N LEU A 160 -4.29 -64.48 -21.87
CA LEU A 160 -3.17 -65.43 -21.89
C LEU A 160 -2.24 -65.23 -20.69
N SER A 161 -1.93 -63.98 -20.34
CA SER A 161 -1.12 -63.68 -19.15
C SER A 161 -1.86 -63.99 -17.84
N ALA A 162 -3.19 -63.83 -17.80
CA ALA A 162 -4.00 -64.27 -16.66
C ALA A 162 -4.00 -65.79 -16.48
N LYS A 163 -3.96 -66.57 -17.57
CA LYS A 163 -3.83 -68.03 -17.50
C LYS A 163 -2.43 -68.51 -17.07
N LEU A 164 -1.37 -67.74 -17.36
CA LEU A 164 -0.01 -68.09 -16.95
C LEU A 164 0.32 -67.70 -15.50
N ARG A 165 -0.39 -66.72 -14.92
CA ARG A 165 -0.01 -66.12 -13.62
C ARG A 165 -0.81 -66.58 -12.40
N GLY A 166 -1.81 -67.46 -12.57
CA GLY A 166 -2.38 -68.25 -11.47
C GLY A 166 -2.81 -67.49 -10.20
N LYS A 167 -3.30 -66.25 -10.30
CA LYS A 167 -3.94 -65.51 -9.18
C LYS A 167 -5.07 -64.61 -9.71
N PRO A 168 -6.19 -64.44 -8.98
CA PRO A 168 -7.31 -63.60 -9.39
C PRO A 168 -6.94 -62.10 -9.28
N MET A 169 -7.43 -61.30 -10.22
CA MET A 169 -7.12 -59.87 -10.37
C MET A 169 -8.21 -59.01 -9.71
N GLU A 170 -7.81 -58.14 -8.77
CA GLU A 170 -8.61 -57.01 -8.28
C GLU A 170 -8.71 -55.88 -9.34
N PRO A 171 -9.80 -55.10 -9.35
CA PRO A 171 -9.96 -53.98 -10.28
C PRO A 171 -8.93 -52.87 -9.98
N PRO A 172 -8.44 -52.15 -11.00
CA PRO A 172 -7.49 -51.07 -10.77
C PRO A 172 -8.18 -49.89 -10.07
N GLN A 173 -7.82 -49.66 -8.80
CA GLN A 173 -8.00 -48.36 -8.16
C GLN A 173 -7.04 -47.32 -8.80
N PRO A 174 -7.46 -46.05 -8.93
CA PRO A 174 -6.62 -45.00 -9.47
C PRO A 174 -5.51 -44.66 -8.46
N SER A 175 -4.31 -45.18 -8.67
CA SER A 175 -3.14 -44.80 -7.89
C SER A 175 -2.69 -43.39 -8.28
N SER A 176 -2.91 -42.45 -7.37
CA SER A 176 -2.14 -41.24 -7.21
C SER A 176 -0.65 -41.56 -7.10
N SER A 177 0.18 -41.15 -8.07
CA SER A 177 1.56 -40.66 -7.88
C SER A 177 2.29 -40.49 -9.21
N SER A 178 3.16 -39.48 -9.25
CA SER A 178 4.13 -39.12 -10.30
C SER A 178 3.62 -38.28 -11.49
N SER A 179 3.41 -37.01 -11.18
CA SER A 179 3.92 -35.86 -11.93
C SER A 179 5.15 -36.18 -12.80
N HIS A 180 4.98 -36.42 -14.10
CA HIS A 180 6.11 -36.35 -15.04
C HIS A 180 5.68 -36.21 -16.50
N LEU A 181 4.84 -35.22 -16.81
CA LEU A 181 4.64 -34.79 -18.20
C LEU A 181 4.43 -33.26 -18.26
N VAL A 182 5.26 -32.51 -17.53
CA VAL A 182 5.48 -31.11 -17.87
C VAL A 182 6.19 -31.12 -19.22
N SER A 183 5.45 -30.81 -20.29
CA SER A 183 5.98 -30.92 -21.64
C SER A 183 7.27 -30.10 -21.75
N ARG A 184 8.35 -30.72 -22.23
CA ARG A 184 9.66 -30.08 -22.45
C ARG A 184 9.55 -28.80 -23.29
N LYS A 185 8.49 -28.67 -24.09
CA LYS A 185 8.15 -27.46 -24.87
C LYS A 185 7.65 -26.29 -23.99
N LEU A 186 6.95 -26.55 -22.90
CA LEU A 186 6.48 -25.51 -21.95
C LEU A 186 7.65 -24.95 -21.12
N ILE A 187 8.56 -25.82 -20.66
CA ILE A 187 9.77 -25.39 -19.95
C ILE A 187 10.67 -24.54 -20.88
N LEU A 188 10.83 -24.96 -22.13
CA LEU A 188 11.61 -24.18 -23.10
C LEU A 188 11.00 -22.80 -23.35
N LYS A 189 9.66 -22.69 -23.43
CA LYS A 189 8.96 -21.41 -23.60
C LYS A 189 9.09 -20.52 -22.37
N LEU A 190 9.02 -21.08 -21.16
CA LEU A 190 9.21 -20.36 -19.90
C LEU A 190 10.63 -19.81 -19.77
N LEU A 191 11.65 -20.59 -20.13
CA LEU A 191 13.04 -20.13 -20.14
C LEU A 191 13.28 -19.03 -21.18
N LEU A 192 12.66 -19.13 -22.36
CA LEU A 192 12.78 -18.12 -23.41
C LEU A 192 12.09 -16.81 -22.99
N LEU A 193 10.93 -16.89 -22.33
CA LEU A 193 10.23 -15.72 -21.79
C LEU A 193 11.01 -15.06 -20.65
N ALA A 194 11.60 -15.87 -19.76
CA ALA A 194 12.44 -15.38 -18.67
C ALA A 194 13.72 -14.71 -19.22
N GLY A 195 14.36 -15.28 -20.24
CA GLY A 195 15.53 -14.69 -20.90
C GLY A 195 15.21 -13.36 -21.60
N ILE A 196 14.05 -13.25 -22.25
CA ILE A 196 13.60 -11.98 -22.84
C ILE A 196 13.36 -10.94 -21.73
N GLY A 197 12.73 -11.34 -20.62
CA GLY A 197 12.51 -10.45 -19.47
C GLY A 197 13.80 -9.94 -18.84
N THR A 198 14.81 -10.80 -18.67
CA THR A 198 16.12 -10.39 -18.14
C THR A 198 16.88 -9.51 -19.11
N THR A 199 16.76 -9.75 -20.41
CA THR A 199 17.41 -8.91 -21.44
C THR A 199 16.74 -7.55 -21.54
N TRP A 200 15.41 -7.50 -21.37
CA TRP A 200 14.63 -6.26 -21.35
C TRP A 200 14.93 -5.42 -20.10
N MET A 201 15.06 -6.06 -18.93
CA MET A 201 15.45 -5.38 -17.68
C MET A 201 16.87 -4.81 -17.76
N PHE A 202 17.80 -5.52 -18.40
CA PHE A 202 19.19 -5.04 -18.56
C PHE A 202 19.34 -3.92 -19.62
N TYR A 203 18.33 -3.70 -20.47
CA TYR A 203 18.37 -2.66 -21.51
C TYR A 203 17.65 -1.37 -21.10
N LEU A 204 16.93 -1.39 -19.96
CA LEU A 204 16.15 -0.26 -19.44
C LEU A 204 16.83 0.44 -18.26
N GLU A 205 18.04 0.00 -17.91
CA GLU A 205 18.93 0.52 -16.87
C GLU A 205 20.22 1.03 -17.53
#